data_AF-A0A2V7GE76-F1
#
_entry.id   AF-A0A2V7GE76-F1
#
_cell.length_a   1.000
_cell.length_b   1.000
_cell.length_c   1.000
_cell.angle_alpha   90.00
_cell.angle_beta   90.00
_cell.angle_gamma   90.00
#
_symmetry.space_group_name_H-M   'P 1'
#
loop_
_entity.id
_entity.type
_entity.pdbx_description
1 polymer ?
#
loop_
_entity_poly.entity_id
_entity_poly.type
_entity_poly.pdbx_seq_one_letter_code
_entity_poly.pdbx_strand_id
1 'polypeptide(L)'
;MSQRHPSGILPVEKGPGVTSFQAVAHLRRLLRAPKIGHGGTLDPEATGVLPILIGEATKLTPYLTELDKEYLATVRLGVITATQDLTGAVLETRPVPAVDSAAIEAVLRRFVGVISQVPPMYSALRRDGRRLYELARQGLTVEREPRQITVHAITLEALALPELTIRVRCGKGTYVRTLAADVGAALGCGGALASLIRTRVGPYVLPSAVSWAEVREARAGAPLWAGLLPCDSALVAWPAVRLDAGEAAKFVHGRTVPAPASSEGRVRVYAADGVCLGVGFGKILATAVARARARGIAAVVCTFDPHPATVLRPERAPTPIATLEENLARMAVIGPDAALVIPFTLELSRMEAETFVGEVLAKTLGVREVVVGFNHTFGRGARGTAALLEELGERHGFVTHVLPPLEVNGQTVSSSAIRDALREGDVELAREFLGHPYRVSGTVRRGAGRGRTLGFPTANLRPDGPLILAAGVYAARVAWEEARADAVVNVGYRPTFGEDQYWVEAYIFDFSGDLYGRSLAIDFLSRIRAEMKFPGVEALRHQVAADMEAARRRLRESPTTGR
;
A
#
# COMPACT_ATOMS: atom_id res chain seq x y z
N MET A 1 29.60 -22.20 6.12
CA MET A 1 28.15 -22.09 5.84
C MET A 1 27.49 -21.41 7.04
N SER A 2 27.09 -20.15 6.93
CA SER A 2 26.38 -19.44 8.00
C SER A 2 25.08 -20.20 8.30
N GLN A 3 24.88 -20.65 9.55
CA GLN A 3 23.61 -21.25 9.96
C GLN A 3 22.50 -20.23 9.70
N ARG A 4 21.69 -20.45 8.65
CA ARG A 4 20.49 -19.63 8.40
C ARG A 4 19.61 -19.75 9.64
N HIS A 5 19.42 -18.65 10.36
CA HIS A 5 18.45 -18.60 11.44
C HIS A 5 17.06 -18.92 10.89
N PRO A 6 16.29 -19.79 11.55
CA PRO A 6 14.94 -20.11 11.11
C PRO A 6 14.06 -18.85 11.14
N SER A 7 13.25 -18.68 10.09
CA SER A 7 12.31 -17.56 9.94
C SER A 7 10.89 -18.10 9.98
N GLY A 8 9.98 -17.38 10.65
CA GLY A 8 8.62 -17.86 10.87
C GLY A 8 7.83 -17.01 11.84
N ILE A 9 6.64 -17.47 12.18
CA ILE A 9 5.75 -16.82 13.13
C ILE A 9 5.58 -17.74 14.33
N LEU A 10 5.89 -17.24 15.51
CA LEU A 10 5.72 -17.95 16.78
C LEU A 10 4.56 -17.31 17.55
N PRO A 11 3.37 -17.94 17.58
CA PRO A 11 2.29 -17.48 18.44
C PRO A 11 2.68 -17.71 19.90
N VAL A 12 2.69 -16.65 20.70
CA VAL A 12 3.04 -16.71 22.12
C VAL A 12 1.86 -16.22 22.94
N GLU A 13 1.51 -16.94 23.99
CA GLU A 13 0.63 -16.41 25.02
C GLU A 13 1.39 -15.36 25.82
N LYS A 14 1.03 -14.09 25.66
CA LYS A 14 1.60 -13.02 26.49
C LYS A 14 0.98 -13.09 27.89
N GLY A 15 1.79 -13.34 28.89
CA GLY A 15 1.38 -13.29 30.30
C GLY A 15 1.04 -11.85 30.77
N PRO A 16 0.42 -11.73 31.96
CA PRO A 16 0.13 -10.44 32.59
C PRO A 16 1.42 -9.73 33.04
N GLY A 17 1.37 -8.41 33.17
CA GLY A 17 2.49 -7.57 33.63
C GLY A 17 3.66 -7.43 32.64
N VAL A 18 3.57 -8.01 31.45
CA VAL A 18 4.61 -7.96 30.41
C VAL A 18 4.10 -7.18 29.21
N THR A 19 4.84 -6.18 28.76
CA THR A 19 4.53 -5.47 27.50
C THR A 19 4.87 -6.34 26.28
N SER A 20 4.19 -6.10 25.16
CA SER A 20 4.51 -6.76 23.88
C SER A 20 5.99 -6.56 23.48
N PHE A 21 6.56 -5.38 23.76
CA PHE A 21 7.97 -5.09 23.48
C PHE A 21 8.93 -5.86 24.39
N GLN A 22 8.60 -6.03 25.66
CA GLN A 22 9.40 -6.87 26.57
C GLN A 22 9.36 -8.34 26.15
N ALA A 23 8.21 -8.85 25.70
CA ALA A 23 8.10 -10.20 25.15
C ALA A 23 9.02 -10.39 23.92
N VAL A 24 8.99 -9.45 22.98
CA VAL A 24 9.90 -9.43 21.82
C VAL A 24 11.36 -9.36 22.25
N ALA A 25 11.72 -8.49 23.19
CA ALA A 25 13.10 -8.35 23.67
C ALA A 25 13.61 -9.61 24.36
N HIS A 26 12.75 -10.30 25.12
CA HIS A 26 13.05 -11.56 25.76
C HIS A 26 13.32 -12.66 24.72
N LEU A 27 12.39 -12.84 23.78
CA LEU A 27 12.52 -13.85 22.71
C LEU A 27 13.71 -13.56 21.78
N ARG A 28 14.02 -12.30 21.49
CA ARG A 28 15.21 -11.92 20.71
C ARG A 28 16.48 -12.50 21.31
N ARG A 29 16.65 -12.30 22.62
CA ARG A 29 17.82 -12.75 23.38
C ARG A 29 17.85 -14.28 23.48
N LEU A 30 16.70 -14.90 23.71
CA LEU A 30 16.58 -16.34 23.87
C LEU A 30 16.85 -17.11 22.56
N LEU A 31 16.29 -16.64 21.45
CA LEU A 31 16.40 -17.27 20.13
C LEU A 31 17.67 -16.87 19.37
N ARG A 32 18.39 -15.86 19.86
CA ARG A 32 19.52 -15.22 19.15
C ARG A 32 19.16 -14.82 17.71
N ALA A 33 17.89 -14.46 17.50
CA ALA A 33 17.39 -14.12 16.17
C ALA A 33 17.84 -12.70 15.78
N PRO A 34 18.34 -12.49 14.54
CA PRO A 34 18.84 -11.19 14.11
C PRO A 34 17.72 -10.14 13.97
N LYS A 35 16.49 -10.58 13.68
CA LYS A 35 15.32 -9.72 13.49
C LYS A 35 14.09 -10.36 14.13
N ILE A 36 13.36 -9.59 14.94
CA ILE A 36 12.12 -10.04 15.58
C ILE A 36 11.14 -8.86 15.72
N GLY A 37 9.85 -9.13 15.56
CA GLY A 37 8.76 -8.16 15.69
C GLY A 37 7.50 -8.81 16.25
N HIS A 38 6.39 -8.08 16.27
CA HIS A 38 5.10 -8.59 16.76
C HIS A 38 3.94 -8.16 15.83
N GLY A 39 2.90 -8.98 15.74
CA GLY A 39 1.74 -8.79 14.84
C GLY A 39 0.65 -7.85 15.37
N GLY A 40 1.03 -6.87 16.21
CA GLY A 40 0.12 -6.00 16.96
C GLY A 40 0.40 -5.99 18.46
N THR A 41 -0.11 -5.01 19.20
CA THR A 41 0.18 -4.83 20.63
C THR A 41 -0.91 -5.41 21.52
N LEU A 42 -0.51 -5.81 22.72
CA LEU A 42 -1.34 -6.00 23.91
C LEU A 42 -0.78 -5.13 25.02
N ASP A 43 -1.69 -4.47 25.76
CA ASP A 43 -1.36 -3.72 26.97
C ASP A 43 -0.77 -4.66 28.04
N PRO A 44 -0.02 -4.12 29.03
CA PRO A 44 0.66 -4.94 30.04
C PRO A 44 -0.27 -5.95 30.74
N GLU A 45 -1.44 -5.50 31.16
CA GLU A 45 -2.44 -6.31 31.88
C GLU A 45 -3.29 -7.21 30.98
N ALA A 46 -3.35 -6.90 29.67
CA ALA A 46 -4.05 -7.76 28.73
C ALA A 46 -3.23 -9.02 28.43
N THR A 47 -3.85 -10.19 28.41
CA THR A 47 -3.17 -11.47 28.14
C THR A 47 -3.60 -12.06 26.80
N GLY A 48 -3.04 -13.22 26.45
CA GLY A 48 -3.47 -14.02 25.32
C GLY A 48 -2.53 -13.98 24.13
N VAL A 49 -2.99 -14.43 22.97
CA VAL A 49 -2.14 -14.74 21.83
C VAL A 49 -1.49 -13.49 21.22
N LEU A 50 -0.17 -13.53 21.06
CA LEU A 50 0.67 -12.50 20.44
C LEU A 50 1.54 -13.17 19.37
N PRO A 51 1.23 -12.96 18.08
CA PRO A 51 2.09 -13.46 17.00
C PRO A 51 3.44 -12.74 17.03
N ILE A 52 4.52 -13.49 17.22
CA ILE A 52 5.90 -12.99 17.19
C ILE A 52 6.51 -13.35 15.83
N LEU A 53 6.94 -12.35 15.07
CA LEU A 53 7.52 -12.55 13.75
C LEU A 53 9.03 -12.61 13.86
N ILE A 54 9.66 -13.66 13.32
CA ILE A 54 11.10 -13.92 13.42
C ILE A 54 11.71 -13.95 12.02
N GLY A 55 12.83 -13.24 11.84
CA GLY A 55 13.59 -13.19 10.59
C GLY A 55 12.79 -12.58 9.44
N GLU A 56 12.71 -13.29 8.32
CA GLU A 56 12.01 -12.85 7.11
C GLU A 56 10.52 -12.63 7.33
N ALA A 57 9.89 -13.35 8.28
CA ALA A 57 8.48 -13.16 8.60
C ALA A 57 8.15 -11.73 9.03
N THR A 58 9.12 -10.97 9.56
CA THR A 58 8.91 -9.56 9.93
C THR A 58 8.48 -8.67 8.75
N LYS A 59 8.76 -9.06 7.50
CA LYS A 59 8.26 -8.38 6.30
C LYS A 59 6.74 -8.47 6.15
N LEU A 60 6.09 -9.43 6.82
CA LEU A 60 4.64 -9.65 6.76
C LEU A 60 3.87 -8.86 7.82
N THR A 61 4.55 -8.06 8.64
CA THR A 61 3.92 -7.24 9.70
C THR A 61 2.69 -6.47 9.21
N PRO A 62 2.70 -5.78 8.05
CA PRO A 62 1.53 -5.04 7.56
C PRO A 62 0.31 -5.92 7.35
N TYR A 63 0.48 -7.19 6.95
CA TYR A 63 -0.64 -8.11 6.72
C TYR A 63 -1.19 -8.69 8.01
N LEU A 64 -0.32 -8.98 9.00
CA LEU A 64 -0.77 -9.51 10.29
C LEU A 64 -1.60 -8.50 11.08
N THR A 65 -1.29 -7.21 10.99
CA THR A 65 -2.03 -6.16 11.72
C THR A 65 -3.47 -6.03 11.25
N GLU A 66 -3.73 -6.38 9.98
CA GLU A 66 -5.05 -6.36 9.34
C GLU A 66 -5.93 -7.56 9.74
N LEU A 67 -5.34 -8.63 10.27
CA LEU A 67 -6.10 -9.82 10.65
C LEU A 67 -7.13 -9.51 11.74
N ASP A 68 -8.30 -10.13 11.60
CA ASP A 68 -9.35 -10.11 12.61
C ASP A 68 -8.84 -10.68 13.94
N LYS A 69 -9.38 -10.13 15.02
CA LYS A 69 -8.99 -10.45 16.38
C LYS A 69 -10.22 -10.87 17.16
N GLU A 70 -10.02 -11.77 18.10
CA GLU A 70 -11.04 -12.18 19.05
C GLU A 70 -10.55 -11.98 20.46
N TYR A 71 -11.44 -11.46 21.30
CA TYR A 71 -11.17 -11.13 22.68
C TYR A 71 -12.27 -11.68 23.58
N LEU A 72 -11.88 -12.11 24.78
CA LEU A 72 -12.75 -12.26 25.92
C LEU A 72 -12.45 -11.10 26.88
N ALA A 73 -13.45 -10.27 27.14
CA ALA A 73 -13.30 -9.05 27.94
C ALA A 73 -14.29 -9.04 29.10
N THR A 74 -13.80 -8.86 30.32
CA THR A 74 -14.66 -8.60 31.48
C THR A 74 -14.79 -7.09 31.67
N VAL A 75 -16.03 -6.60 31.72
CA VAL A 75 -16.39 -5.21 31.94
C VAL A 75 -16.93 -5.06 33.35
N ARG A 76 -16.35 -4.12 34.12
CA ARG A 76 -16.88 -3.71 35.42
C ARG A 76 -17.80 -2.51 35.22
N LEU A 77 -19.08 -2.70 35.49
CA LEU A 77 -20.10 -1.65 35.46
C LEU A 77 -20.06 -0.78 36.71
N GLY A 78 -20.59 0.44 36.59
CA GLY A 78 -20.74 1.37 37.72
C GLY A 78 -19.48 2.15 38.07
N VAL A 79 -18.42 2.04 37.25
CA VAL A 79 -17.16 2.76 37.45
C VAL A 79 -16.69 3.36 36.12
N ILE A 80 -16.18 4.58 36.17
CA ILE A 80 -15.54 5.27 35.05
C ILE A 80 -14.12 5.62 35.49
N THR A 81 -13.13 5.23 34.70
CA THR A 81 -11.71 5.46 35.02
C THR A 81 -11.01 6.28 33.94
N ALA A 82 -9.91 6.94 34.32
CA ALA A 82 -9.14 7.81 33.42
C ALA A 82 -8.51 7.07 32.22
N THR A 83 -8.24 5.77 32.37
CA THR A 83 -7.64 4.92 31.33
C THR A 83 -8.64 4.02 30.61
N GLN A 84 -9.92 4.05 31.02
CA GLN A 84 -10.99 3.14 30.58
C GLN A 84 -10.76 1.67 30.95
N ASP A 85 -9.79 1.41 31.82
CA ASP A 85 -9.50 0.11 32.45
C ASP A 85 -9.30 0.30 33.96
N LEU A 86 -9.34 -0.78 34.72
CA LEU A 86 -9.25 -0.71 36.19
C LEU A 86 -7.87 -0.28 36.72
N THR A 87 -6.87 -0.10 35.86
CA THR A 87 -5.55 0.41 36.28
C THR A 87 -5.53 1.93 36.45
N GLY A 88 -6.50 2.64 35.86
CA GLY A 88 -6.62 4.09 35.95
C GLY A 88 -7.30 4.55 37.23
N ALA A 89 -7.03 5.81 37.60
CA ALA A 89 -7.77 6.47 38.68
C ALA A 89 -9.27 6.49 38.38
N VAL A 90 -10.08 6.19 39.40
CA VAL A 90 -11.54 6.30 39.35
C VAL A 90 -11.91 7.77 39.23
N LEU A 91 -12.64 8.11 38.18
CA LEU A 91 -13.18 9.45 37.95
C LEU A 91 -14.58 9.58 38.52
N GLU A 92 -15.39 8.53 38.36
CA GLU A 92 -16.79 8.53 38.78
C GLU A 92 -17.24 7.10 39.11
N THR A 93 -18.14 6.99 40.10
CA THR A 93 -18.83 5.75 40.45
C THR A 93 -20.33 6.00 40.41
N ARG A 94 -21.10 5.08 39.84
CA ARG A 94 -22.56 5.15 39.74
C ARG A 94 -23.20 3.83 40.18
N PRO A 95 -24.44 3.85 40.69
CA PRO A 95 -25.20 2.63 40.91
C PRO A 95 -25.35 1.83 39.62
N VAL A 96 -25.16 0.52 39.69
CA VAL A 96 -25.39 -0.38 38.56
C VAL A 96 -26.89 -0.70 38.49
N PRO A 97 -27.58 -0.45 37.36
CA PRO A 97 -28.99 -0.75 37.22
C PRO A 97 -29.23 -2.27 37.30
N ALA A 98 -30.41 -2.65 37.78
CA ALA A 98 -30.87 -4.03 37.65
C ALA A 98 -31.15 -4.31 36.16
N VAL A 99 -30.26 -5.07 35.52
CA VAL A 99 -30.35 -5.44 34.11
C VAL A 99 -30.16 -6.95 33.97
N ASP A 100 -30.97 -7.56 33.13
CA ASP A 100 -30.86 -8.98 32.79
C ASP A 100 -30.02 -9.19 31.51
N SER A 101 -29.75 -10.45 31.19
CA SER A 101 -28.97 -10.81 30.00
C SER A 101 -29.59 -10.28 28.70
N ALA A 102 -30.93 -10.27 28.59
CA ALA A 102 -31.62 -9.82 27.39
C ALA A 102 -31.43 -8.31 27.14
N ALA A 103 -31.49 -7.50 28.19
CA ALA A 103 -31.23 -6.07 28.13
C ALA A 103 -29.76 -5.78 27.75
N ILE A 104 -28.81 -6.52 28.34
CA ILE A 104 -27.38 -6.41 28.00
C ILE A 104 -27.17 -6.75 26.52
N GLU A 105 -27.70 -7.88 26.04
CA GLU A 105 -27.57 -8.29 24.65
C GLU A 105 -28.16 -7.28 23.67
N ALA A 106 -29.30 -6.67 24.00
CA ALA A 106 -29.90 -5.60 23.20
C ALA A 106 -28.97 -4.39 23.05
N VAL A 107 -28.26 -4.02 24.12
CA VAL A 107 -27.23 -2.97 24.09
C VAL A 107 -26.03 -3.40 23.25
N LEU A 108 -25.52 -4.63 23.44
CA LEU A 108 -24.35 -5.14 22.71
C LEU A 108 -24.58 -5.14 21.19
N ARG A 109 -25.79 -5.49 20.71
CA ARG A 109 -26.13 -5.48 19.27
C ARG A 109 -25.92 -4.12 18.60
N ARG A 110 -26.03 -3.01 19.34
CA ARG A 110 -25.81 -1.64 18.82
C ARG A 110 -24.36 -1.39 18.41
N PHE A 111 -23.44 -2.21 18.89
CA PHE A 111 -22.00 -2.08 18.63
C PHE A 111 -21.52 -3.01 17.51
N VAL A 112 -22.39 -3.81 16.90
CA VAL A 112 -22.05 -4.68 15.75
C VAL A 112 -22.11 -3.87 14.45
N GLY A 113 -21.14 -4.11 13.57
CA GLY A 113 -21.01 -3.43 12.28
C GLY A 113 -19.90 -2.38 12.28
N VAL A 114 -20.02 -1.40 11.38
CA VAL A 114 -19.10 -0.26 11.30
C VAL A 114 -19.54 0.79 12.30
N ILE A 115 -18.70 1.07 13.30
CA ILE A 115 -18.97 2.06 14.35
C ILE A 115 -17.83 3.07 14.45
N SER A 116 -18.15 4.25 14.97
CA SER A 116 -17.18 5.31 15.25
C SER A 116 -16.69 5.18 16.69
N GLN A 117 -15.38 5.05 16.88
CA GLN A 117 -14.76 4.93 18.19
C GLN A 117 -13.72 6.03 18.37
N VAL A 118 -13.77 6.75 19.50
CA VAL A 118 -12.72 7.69 19.88
C VAL A 118 -11.60 6.90 20.55
N PRO A 119 -10.38 6.86 19.98
CA PRO A 119 -9.29 6.12 20.60
C PRO A 119 -9.01 6.62 22.03
N PRO A 120 -8.56 5.75 22.94
CA PRO A 120 -8.17 6.13 24.30
C PRO A 120 -6.90 7.00 24.30
N MET A 121 -6.70 7.81 25.35
CA MET A 121 -5.51 8.66 25.52
C MET A 121 -4.21 7.85 25.50
N TYR A 122 -4.21 6.69 26.16
CA TYR A 122 -3.05 5.81 26.25
C TYR A 122 -2.91 4.89 25.02
N SER A 123 -2.90 5.44 23.80
CA SER A 123 -2.77 4.67 22.55
C SER A 123 -1.42 4.86 21.86
N ALA A 124 -1.07 3.92 20.97
CA ALA A 124 0.15 3.97 20.17
C ALA A 124 0.09 4.95 18.97
N LEU A 125 -1.03 5.65 18.79
CA LEU A 125 -1.23 6.62 17.71
C LEU A 125 -0.26 7.79 17.84
N ARG A 126 0.08 8.42 16.71
CA ARG A 126 0.97 9.58 16.67
C ARG A 126 0.19 10.86 16.39
N ARG A 127 0.59 11.96 17.04
CA ARG A 127 0.24 13.35 16.69
C ARG A 127 1.53 14.15 16.64
N ASP A 128 1.76 14.86 15.53
CA ASP A 128 2.98 15.66 15.30
C ASP A 128 4.29 14.87 15.55
N GLY A 129 4.32 13.60 15.14
CA GLY A 129 5.47 12.70 15.28
C GLY A 129 5.63 12.03 16.65
N ARG A 130 4.91 12.45 17.70
CA ARG A 130 4.96 11.88 19.06
C ARG A 130 3.80 10.93 19.35
N ARG A 131 4.00 9.88 20.16
CA ARG A 131 2.93 8.91 20.47
C ARG A 131 2.01 9.42 21.58
N LEU A 132 0.70 9.16 21.48
CA LEU A 132 -0.31 9.68 22.42
C LEU A 132 -0.08 9.20 23.87
N TYR A 133 0.36 7.95 24.08
CA TYR A 133 0.68 7.49 25.44
C TYR A 133 1.86 8.26 26.08
N GLU A 134 2.79 8.79 25.28
CA GLU A 134 3.93 9.56 25.78
C GLU A 134 3.45 10.92 26.31
N LEU A 135 2.48 11.53 25.62
CA LEU A 135 1.83 12.78 26.02
C LEU A 135 0.92 12.58 27.24
N ALA A 136 0.18 11.46 27.30
CA ALA A 136 -0.70 11.14 28.43
C ALA A 136 0.08 10.99 29.75
N ARG A 137 1.27 10.37 29.72
CA ARG A 137 2.16 10.27 30.90
C ARG A 137 2.72 11.61 31.37
N GLN A 138 2.71 12.63 30.50
CA GLN A 138 3.10 14.01 30.84
C GLN A 138 1.92 14.83 31.37
N GLY A 139 0.75 14.21 31.58
CA GLY A 139 -0.47 14.87 32.04
C GLY A 139 -1.17 15.70 30.97
N LEU A 140 -0.72 15.64 29.71
CA LEU A 140 -1.29 16.41 28.61
C LEU A 140 -2.49 15.65 28.02
N THR A 141 -3.66 16.29 28.04
CA THR A 141 -4.87 15.77 27.37
C THR A 141 -4.91 16.27 25.93
N VAL A 142 -5.15 15.36 24.99
CA VAL A 142 -5.18 15.65 23.56
C VAL A 142 -6.55 15.26 23.01
N GLU A 143 -7.17 16.15 22.24
CA GLU A 143 -8.39 15.84 21.50
C GLU A 143 -8.10 14.79 20.42
N ARG A 144 -8.93 13.75 20.36
CA ARG A 144 -8.71 12.56 19.52
C ARG A 144 -9.88 12.43 18.56
N GLU A 145 -9.58 12.47 17.26
CA GLU A 145 -10.59 12.29 16.23
C GLU A 145 -11.18 10.86 16.28
N PRO A 146 -12.52 10.72 16.20
CA PRO A 146 -13.16 9.42 16.06
C PRO A 146 -12.67 8.67 14.81
N ARG A 147 -12.54 7.35 14.91
CA ARG A 147 -12.16 6.48 13.79
C ARG A 147 -13.19 5.40 13.58
N GLN A 148 -13.41 5.06 12.31
CA GLN A 148 -14.25 3.92 11.96
C GLN A 148 -13.52 2.62 12.27
N ILE A 149 -14.19 1.73 13.00
CA ILE A 149 -13.77 0.37 13.28
C ILE A 149 -14.92 -0.59 12.96
N THR A 150 -14.60 -1.86 12.77
CA THR A 150 -15.61 -2.91 12.51
C THR A 150 -15.62 -3.90 13.66
N VAL A 151 -16.81 -4.11 14.24
CA VAL A 151 -17.08 -5.19 15.17
C VAL A 151 -17.93 -6.22 14.43
N HIS A 152 -17.36 -7.39 14.16
CA HIS A 152 -18.01 -8.45 13.41
C HIS A 152 -19.03 -9.22 14.24
N ALA A 153 -18.76 -9.39 15.54
CA ALA A 153 -19.66 -10.05 16.48
C ALA A 153 -19.32 -9.64 17.91
N ILE A 154 -20.36 -9.59 18.75
CA ILE A 154 -20.25 -9.40 20.20
C ILE A 154 -21.30 -10.26 20.89
N THR A 155 -20.88 -11.10 21.84
CA THR A 155 -21.77 -12.01 22.57
C THR A 155 -21.53 -11.88 24.07
N LEU A 156 -22.61 -12.00 24.85
CA LEU A 156 -22.53 -12.09 26.31
C LEU A 156 -22.19 -13.54 26.69
N GLU A 157 -21.11 -13.73 27.42
CA GLU A 157 -20.64 -15.06 27.86
C GLU A 157 -20.97 -15.32 29.33
N ALA A 158 -20.94 -14.28 30.17
CA ALA A 158 -21.31 -14.36 31.57
C ALA A 158 -21.86 -13.01 32.07
N LEU A 159 -22.81 -13.08 32.99
CA LEU A 159 -23.36 -11.91 33.69
C LEU A 159 -23.39 -12.20 35.19
N ALA A 160 -22.56 -11.48 35.94
CA ALA A 160 -22.46 -11.56 37.39
C ALA A 160 -22.22 -10.15 37.93
N LEU A 161 -23.31 -9.37 38.05
CA LEU A 161 -23.24 -7.96 38.40
C LEU A 161 -22.38 -7.72 39.66
N PRO A 162 -21.52 -6.69 39.66
CA PRO A 162 -21.43 -5.61 38.68
C PRO A 162 -20.54 -5.94 37.45
N GLU A 163 -20.20 -7.20 37.21
CA GLU A 163 -19.38 -7.61 36.06
C GLU A 163 -20.18 -8.34 34.97
N LEU A 164 -19.75 -8.16 33.74
CA LEU A 164 -20.17 -8.96 32.60
C LEU A 164 -18.96 -9.34 31.76
N THR A 165 -19.00 -10.51 31.14
CA THR A 165 -17.96 -10.98 30.22
C THR A 165 -18.53 -11.05 28.82
N ILE A 166 -17.85 -10.39 27.89
CA ILE A 166 -18.22 -10.36 26.47
C ILE A 166 -17.13 -10.98 25.63
N ARG A 167 -17.54 -11.73 24.60
CA ARG A 167 -16.65 -12.14 23.51
C ARG A 167 -16.83 -11.18 22.35
N VAL A 168 -15.73 -10.65 21.85
CA VAL A 168 -15.72 -9.64 20.78
C VAL A 168 -14.84 -10.13 19.63
N ARG A 169 -15.41 -10.23 18.43
CA ARG A 169 -14.66 -10.42 17.18
C ARG A 169 -14.64 -9.10 16.42
N CYS A 170 -13.47 -8.58 16.13
CA CYS A 170 -13.31 -7.25 15.54
C CYS A 170 -12.12 -7.14 14.58
N GLY A 171 -12.17 -6.13 13.72
CA GLY A 171 -11.10 -5.80 12.78
C GLY A 171 -9.94 -5.03 13.44
N LYS A 172 -9.11 -4.41 12.60
CA LYS A 172 -8.00 -3.57 13.06
C LYS A 172 -8.49 -2.28 13.73
N GLY A 173 -7.65 -1.74 14.62
CA GLY A 173 -7.89 -0.43 15.23
C GLY A 173 -8.91 -0.39 16.36
N THR A 174 -9.60 -1.50 16.64
CA THR A 174 -10.58 -1.58 17.73
C THR A 174 -9.91 -1.57 19.11
N TYR A 175 -10.32 -0.62 19.95
CA TYR A 175 -9.93 -0.55 21.36
C TYR A 175 -11.01 -1.17 22.23
N VAL A 176 -10.77 -2.39 22.72
CA VAL A 176 -11.76 -3.13 23.53
C VAL A 176 -12.08 -2.43 24.86
N ARG A 177 -11.13 -1.70 25.44
CA ARG A 177 -11.41 -0.89 26.64
C ARG A 177 -12.37 0.27 26.40
N THR A 178 -12.30 0.88 25.22
CA THR A 178 -13.22 1.94 24.84
C THR A 178 -14.60 1.34 24.58
N LEU A 179 -14.66 0.17 23.92
CA LEU A 179 -15.91 -0.58 23.77
C LEU A 179 -16.54 -0.92 25.14
N ALA A 180 -15.74 -1.32 26.14
CA ALA A 180 -16.22 -1.57 27.50
C ALA A 180 -16.81 -0.30 28.16
N ALA A 181 -16.15 0.84 28.00
CA ALA A 181 -16.65 2.12 28.49
C ALA A 181 -17.94 2.54 27.77
N ASP A 182 -18.01 2.38 26.45
CA ASP A 182 -19.18 2.73 25.63
C ASP A 182 -20.39 1.85 25.98
N VAL A 183 -20.18 0.55 26.21
CA VAL A 183 -21.22 -0.39 26.70
C VAL A 183 -21.75 0.07 28.06
N GLY A 184 -20.85 0.39 29.00
CA GLY A 184 -21.26 0.90 30.31
C GLY A 184 -22.00 2.24 30.25
N ALA A 185 -21.59 3.14 29.35
CA ALA A 185 -22.28 4.40 29.10
C ALA A 185 -23.67 4.18 28.49
N ALA A 186 -23.81 3.25 27.55
CA ALA A 186 -25.10 2.89 26.95
C ALA A 186 -26.07 2.25 27.96
N LEU A 187 -25.55 1.64 29.02
CA LEU A 187 -26.31 1.12 30.16
C LEU A 187 -26.60 2.20 31.24
N GLY A 188 -26.04 3.41 31.10
CA GLY A 188 -26.27 4.55 31.99
C GLY A 188 -25.43 4.58 33.27
N CYS A 189 -24.74 3.49 33.63
CA CYS A 189 -23.91 3.41 34.85
C CYS A 189 -22.41 3.65 34.62
N GLY A 190 -21.97 3.77 33.37
CA GLY A 190 -20.55 3.76 33.04
C GLY A 190 -19.95 2.35 33.16
N GLY A 191 -18.70 2.22 32.68
CA GLY A 191 -17.98 0.96 32.75
C GLY A 191 -16.49 1.13 32.46
N ALA A 192 -15.70 0.17 32.95
CA ALA A 192 -14.29 0.07 32.67
C ALA A 192 -13.89 -1.39 32.39
N LEU A 193 -12.86 -1.57 31.58
CA LEU A 193 -12.31 -2.90 31.31
C LEU A 193 -11.60 -3.45 32.55
N ALA A 194 -12.08 -4.59 33.06
CA ALA A 194 -11.51 -5.28 34.21
C ALA A 194 -10.42 -6.28 33.81
N SER A 195 -10.68 -7.07 32.76
CA SER A 195 -9.71 -8.02 32.22
C SER A 195 -9.89 -8.19 30.72
N LEU A 196 -8.80 -8.57 30.05
CA LEU A 196 -8.81 -8.76 28.61
C LEU A 196 -7.88 -9.91 28.21
N ILE A 197 -8.45 -10.89 27.51
CA ILE A 197 -7.72 -12.03 26.96
C ILE A 197 -7.94 -12.01 25.45
N ARG A 198 -6.86 -11.88 24.66
CA ARG A 198 -6.94 -12.07 23.21
C ARG A 198 -6.90 -13.56 22.89
N THR A 199 -8.04 -14.12 22.50
CA THR A 199 -8.19 -15.56 22.24
C THR A 199 -7.75 -15.94 20.82
N ARG A 200 -7.80 -15.00 19.86
CA ARG A 200 -7.39 -15.25 18.46
C ARG A 200 -6.81 -14.01 17.76
N VAL A 201 -5.86 -14.23 16.86
CA VAL A 201 -5.43 -13.28 15.81
C VAL A 201 -5.35 -14.04 14.48
N GLY A 202 -6.27 -13.77 13.55
CA GLY A 202 -6.38 -14.52 12.29
C GLY A 202 -6.37 -16.03 12.52
N PRO A 203 -5.39 -16.78 11.95
CA PRO A 203 -5.29 -18.23 12.12
C PRO A 203 -4.71 -18.67 13.48
N TYR A 204 -4.20 -17.74 14.30
CA TYR A 204 -3.52 -18.06 15.55
C TYR A 204 -4.49 -18.03 16.73
N VAL A 205 -4.70 -19.18 17.36
CA VAL A 205 -5.59 -19.33 18.54
C VAL A 205 -4.77 -19.55 19.80
N LEU A 206 -5.28 -19.04 20.93
CA LEU A 206 -4.62 -19.11 22.23
C LEU A 206 -4.23 -20.54 22.67
N PRO A 207 -5.07 -21.59 22.52
CA PRO A 207 -4.70 -22.94 22.93
C PRO A 207 -3.51 -23.56 22.18
N SER A 208 -3.15 -22.99 21.02
CA SER A 208 -2.01 -23.44 20.21
C SER A 208 -0.79 -22.52 20.34
N ALA A 209 -0.86 -21.49 21.18
CA ALA A 209 0.24 -20.58 21.43
C ALA A 209 1.21 -21.17 22.45
N VAL A 210 2.51 -20.90 22.28
CA VAL A 210 3.51 -21.26 23.28
C VAL A 210 3.26 -20.43 24.53
N SER A 211 3.13 -21.09 25.68
CA SER A 211 2.78 -20.42 26.93
C SER A 211 3.90 -19.48 27.38
N TRP A 212 3.54 -18.44 28.13
CA TRP A 212 4.55 -17.54 28.69
C TRP A 212 5.51 -18.26 29.66
N ALA A 213 5.02 -19.29 30.36
CA ALA A 213 5.82 -20.11 31.25
C ALA A 213 6.92 -20.86 30.49
N GLU A 214 6.56 -21.55 29.40
CA GLU A 214 7.53 -22.24 28.52
C GLU A 214 8.56 -21.27 27.93
N VAL A 215 8.14 -20.08 27.50
CA VAL A 215 9.06 -19.04 27.01
C VAL A 215 10.08 -18.64 28.08
N ARG A 216 9.67 -18.51 29.34
CA ARG A 216 10.56 -18.11 30.45
C ARG A 216 11.52 -19.22 30.88
N GLU A 217 11.08 -20.47 30.80
CA GLU A 217 11.86 -21.63 31.25
C GLU A 217 12.82 -22.14 30.18
N ALA A 218 12.55 -21.87 28.91
CA ALA A 218 13.39 -22.30 27.80
C ALA A 218 14.86 -21.86 27.97
N ARG A 219 15.77 -22.84 27.96
CA ARG A 219 17.22 -22.65 27.91
C ARG A 219 17.67 -22.84 26.45
N ALA A 220 18.26 -21.80 25.86
CA ALA A 220 18.82 -21.82 24.48
C ALA A 220 17.82 -21.89 23.30
N GLY A 221 16.52 -21.67 23.51
CA GLY A 221 15.54 -21.43 22.44
C GLY A 221 15.18 -22.62 21.54
N ALA A 222 15.91 -23.74 21.61
CA ALA A 222 15.66 -24.94 20.80
C ALA A 222 14.22 -25.49 20.91
N PRO A 223 13.59 -25.57 22.09
CA PRO A 223 12.20 -26.03 22.22
C PRO A 223 11.19 -25.09 21.56
N LEU A 224 11.49 -23.79 21.50
CA LEU A 224 10.59 -22.79 20.91
C LEU A 224 10.53 -22.87 19.39
N TRP A 225 11.57 -23.41 18.75
CA TRP A 225 11.57 -23.62 17.30
C TRP A 225 10.56 -24.67 16.85
N ALA A 226 10.16 -25.59 17.74
CA ALA A 226 9.09 -26.55 17.43
C ALA A 226 7.73 -25.87 17.25
N GLY A 227 7.49 -24.74 17.93
CA GLY A 227 6.29 -23.93 17.78
C GLY A 227 6.37 -22.91 16.64
N LEU A 228 7.49 -22.84 15.90
CA LEU A 228 7.67 -21.86 14.83
C LEU A 228 6.88 -22.28 13.58
N LEU A 229 5.88 -21.49 13.24
CA LEU A 229 5.07 -21.69 12.04
C LEU A 229 5.74 -21.07 10.80
N PRO A 230 5.42 -21.56 9.58
CA PRO A 230 5.91 -20.97 8.34
C PRO A 230 5.63 -19.46 8.25
N CYS A 231 6.50 -18.72 7.55
CA CYS A 231 6.35 -17.26 7.43
C CYS A 231 4.97 -16.86 6.91
N ASP A 232 4.45 -17.57 5.92
CA ASP A 232 3.16 -17.33 5.28
C ASP A 232 1.96 -17.90 6.06
N SER A 233 2.15 -18.47 7.25
CA SER A 233 1.06 -19.03 8.06
C SER A 233 -0.05 -18.01 8.37
N ALA A 234 0.26 -16.71 8.38
CA ALA A 234 -0.72 -15.64 8.54
C ALA A 234 -1.61 -15.43 7.30
N LEU A 235 -1.18 -15.94 6.15
CA LEU A 235 -1.73 -15.69 4.82
C LEU A 235 -2.33 -16.95 4.21
N VAL A 236 -2.63 -17.98 5.01
CA VAL A 236 -3.13 -19.28 4.52
C VAL A 236 -4.42 -19.18 3.73
N ALA A 237 -5.23 -18.15 3.99
CA ALA A 237 -6.44 -17.86 3.24
C ALA A 237 -6.16 -17.33 1.82
N TRP A 238 -4.93 -16.89 1.52
CA TRP A 238 -4.55 -16.42 0.19
C TRP A 238 -4.20 -17.60 -0.71
N PRO A 239 -4.60 -17.56 -1.99
CA PRO A 239 -4.20 -18.56 -2.97
C PRO A 239 -2.68 -18.70 -3.06
N ALA A 240 -2.21 -19.91 -3.38
CA ALA A 240 -0.80 -20.21 -3.54
C ALA A 240 -0.45 -20.33 -5.03
N VAL A 241 0.65 -19.68 -5.45
CA VAL A 241 1.23 -19.79 -6.79
C VAL A 241 2.63 -20.40 -6.66
N ARG A 242 2.92 -21.43 -7.44
CA ARG A 242 4.25 -22.05 -7.52
C ARG A 242 4.92 -21.62 -8.80
N LEU A 243 6.14 -21.11 -8.68
CA LEU A 243 6.98 -20.66 -9.77
C LEU A 243 8.02 -21.72 -10.11
N ASP A 244 8.38 -21.83 -11.39
CA ASP A 244 9.55 -22.58 -11.79
C ASP A 244 10.85 -21.88 -11.33
N ALA A 245 12.01 -22.52 -11.53
CA ALA A 245 13.29 -21.98 -11.08
C ALA A 245 13.66 -20.63 -11.73
N GLY A 246 13.30 -20.43 -13.00
CA GLY A 246 13.59 -19.19 -13.73
C GLY A 246 12.68 -18.04 -13.31
N GLU A 247 11.39 -18.33 -13.11
CA GLU A 247 10.40 -17.40 -12.58
C GLU A 247 10.70 -17.03 -11.13
N ALA A 248 11.04 -18.01 -10.28
CA ALA A 248 11.44 -17.76 -8.90
C ALA A 248 12.63 -16.81 -8.82
N ALA A 249 13.64 -17.01 -9.66
CA ALA A 249 14.80 -16.12 -9.74
C ALA A 249 14.39 -14.69 -10.15
N LYS A 250 13.47 -14.54 -11.10
CA LYS A 250 12.93 -13.21 -11.47
C LYS A 250 12.17 -12.56 -10.31
N PHE A 251 11.29 -13.32 -9.66
CA PHE A 251 10.42 -12.85 -8.58
C PHE A 251 11.21 -12.34 -7.36
N VAL A 252 12.23 -13.08 -6.91
CA VAL A 252 13.05 -12.66 -5.75
C VAL A 252 13.90 -11.41 -6.03
N HIS A 253 14.10 -11.06 -7.31
CA HIS A 253 14.73 -9.80 -7.74
C HIS A 253 13.69 -8.71 -8.07
N GLY A 254 12.44 -8.86 -7.63
CA GLY A 254 11.37 -7.87 -7.78
C GLY A 254 10.79 -7.76 -9.18
N ARG A 255 11.06 -8.73 -10.08
CA ARG A 255 10.49 -8.73 -11.43
C ARG A 255 9.10 -9.38 -11.44
N THR A 256 8.25 -8.91 -12.36
CA THR A 256 6.92 -9.51 -12.58
C THR A 256 7.08 -10.88 -13.22
N VAL A 257 6.24 -11.83 -12.81
CA VAL A 257 6.15 -13.19 -13.36
C VAL A 257 4.72 -13.47 -13.81
N PRO A 258 4.51 -14.33 -14.83
CA PRO A 258 3.19 -14.84 -15.17
C PRO A 258 2.55 -15.50 -13.95
N ALA A 259 1.25 -15.31 -13.75
CA ALA A 259 0.50 -15.95 -12.68
C ALA A 259 -0.72 -16.69 -13.25
N PRO A 260 -1.09 -17.88 -12.73
CA PRO A 260 -2.25 -18.63 -13.20
C PRO A 260 -3.55 -17.80 -13.10
N ALA A 261 -4.53 -18.01 -13.98
CA ALA A 261 -5.78 -17.23 -13.96
C ALA A 261 -6.58 -17.31 -12.64
N SER A 262 -6.36 -18.36 -11.84
CA SER A 262 -6.94 -18.53 -10.51
C SER A 262 -6.27 -17.71 -9.39
N SER A 263 -5.24 -16.92 -9.70
CA SER A 263 -4.47 -16.10 -8.75
C SER A 263 -5.04 -14.69 -8.58
N GLU A 264 -6.33 -14.60 -8.27
CA GLU A 264 -7.02 -13.34 -8.04
C GLU A 264 -6.48 -12.62 -6.78
N GLY A 265 -6.27 -11.30 -6.90
CA GLY A 265 -5.92 -10.45 -5.75
C GLY A 265 -4.52 -10.70 -5.18
N ARG A 266 -4.45 -11.04 -3.89
CA ARG A 266 -3.19 -11.26 -3.17
C ARG A 266 -2.89 -12.75 -3.11
N VAL A 267 -1.68 -13.14 -3.50
CA VAL A 267 -1.26 -14.55 -3.49
C VAL A 267 0.01 -14.76 -2.69
N ARG A 268 0.15 -15.97 -2.15
CA ARG A 268 1.42 -16.49 -1.62
C ARG A 268 2.21 -17.09 -2.77
N VAL A 269 3.48 -16.75 -2.89
CA VAL A 269 4.33 -17.18 -4.01
C VAL A 269 5.40 -18.12 -3.47
N TYR A 270 5.54 -19.28 -4.10
CA TYR A 270 6.49 -20.33 -3.71
C TYR A 270 7.40 -20.70 -4.87
N ALA A 271 8.60 -21.15 -4.54
CA ALA A 271 9.44 -21.88 -5.49
C ALA A 271 8.92 -23.31 -5.67
N ALA A 272 9.42 -23.98 -6.72
CA ALA A 272 9.09 -25.38 -7.02
C ALA A 272 9.36 -26.33 -5.85
N ASP A 273 10.39 -26.06 -5.04
CA ASP A 273 10.78 -26.83 -3.84
C ASP A 273 9.87 -26.58 -2.61
N GLY A 274 8.88 -25.69 -2.73
CA GLY A 274 7.94 -25.36 -1.66
C GLY A 274 8.42 -24.25 -0.72
N VAL A 275 9.57 -23.63 -0.98
CA VAL A 275 10.01 -22.46 -0.22
C VAL A 275 9.12 -21.26 -0.55
N CYS A 276 8.52 -20.64 0.47
CA CYS A 276 7.79 -19.39 0.31
C CYS A 276 8.78 -18.26 -0.07
N LEU A 277 8.57 -17.66 -1.25
CA LEU A 277 9.38 -16.57 -1.77
C LEU A 277 8.84 -15.21 -1.36
N GLY A 278 7.53 -15.10 -1.13
CA GLY A 278 6.88 -13.86 -0.73
C GLY A 278 5.40 -13.81 -1.10
N VAL A 279 4.92 -12.60 -1.37
CA VAL A 279 3.54 -12.32 -1.76
C VAL A 279 3.49 -11.63 -3.12
N GLY A 280 2.48 -11.98 -3.92
CA GLY A 280 2.20 -11.38 -5.22
C GLY A 280 0.88 -10.62 -5.21
N PHE A 281 0.77 -9.60 -6.06
CA PHE A 281 -0.45 -8.81 -6.26
C PHE A 281 -0.83 -8.82 -7.74
N GLY A 282 -2.07 -9.18 -8.06
CA GLY A 282 -2.62 -9.02 -9.40
C GLY A 282 -2.70 -7.54 -9.80
N LYS A 283 -2.18 -7.19 -10.98
CA LYS A 283 -2.42 -5.87 -11.60
C LYS A 283 -3.79 -5.90 -12.29
N ILE A 284 -4.61 -4.85 -12.16
CA ILE A 284 -5.97 -4.73 -12.72
C ILE A 284 -6.07 -5.35 -14.12
N LEU A 285 -5.21 -4.90 -15.03
CA LEU A 285 -5.21 -5.36 -16.42
C LEU A 285 -4.81 -6.83 -16.58
N ALA A 286 -3.77 -7.29 -15.86
CA ALA A 286 -3.34 -8.68 -15.92
C ALA A 286 -4.44 -9.62 -15.39
N THR A 287 -5.12 -9.23 -14.31
CA THR A 287 -6.27 -9.95 -13.77
C THR A 287 -7.40 -10.02 -14.80
N ALA A 288 -7.78 -8.90 -15.41
CA ALA A 288 -8.84 -8.87 -16.44
C ALA A 288 -8.52 -9.79 -17.63
N VAL A 289 -7.29 -9.74 -18.15
CA VAL A 289 -6.84 -10.60 -19.25
C VAL A 289 -6.89 -12.08 -18.87
N ALA A 290 -6.39 -12.43 -17.69
CA ALA A 290 -6.37 -13.82 -17.24
C ALA A 290 -7.78 -14.40 -17.08
N ARG A 291 -8.72 -13.62 -16.53
CA ARG A 291 -10.12 -14.01 -16.38
C ARG A 291 -10.83 -14.19 -17.72
N ALA A 292 -10.64 -13.23 -18.61
CA ALA A 292 -11.24 -13.26 -19.94
C ALA A 292 -10.82 -14.54 -20.69
N ARG A 293 -9.52 -14.87 -20.66
CA ARG A 293 -8.98 -16.12 -21.21
C ARG A 293 -9.60 -17.37 -20.56
N ALA A 294 -9.71 -17.40 -19.24
CA ALA A 294 -10.28 -18.54 -18.52
C ALA A 294 -11.77 -18.79 -18.86
N ARG A 295 -12.50 -17.74 -19.25
CA ARG A 295 -13.92 -17.83 -19.64
C ARG A 295 -14.16 -17.86 -21.14
N GLY A 296 -13.10 -17.78 -21.96
CA GLY A 296 -13.23 -17.68 -23.41
C GLY A 296 -13.99 -16.42 -23.87
N ILE A 297 -13.85 -15.30 -23.15
CA ILE A 297 -14.44 -14.00 -23.49
C ILE A 297 -13.35 -12.98 -23.82
N ALA A 298 -13.71 -11.86 -24.46
CA ALA A 298 -12.75 -10.80 -24.79
C ALA A 298 -12.36 -9.97 -23.56
N ALA A 299 -11.06 -9.69 -23.42
CA ALA A 299 -10.50 -8.74 -22.47
C ALA A 299 -10.47 -7.33 -23.10
N VAL A 300 -11.26 -6.40 -22.56
CA VAL A 300 -11.29 -5.01 -23.02
C VAL A 300 -10.83 -4.08 -21.91
N VAL A 301 -9.88 -3.20 -22.20
CA VAL A 301 -9.53 -2.07 -21.33
C VAL A 301 -10.45 -0.91 -21.63
N CYS A 302 -11.13 -0.38 -20.61
CA CYS A 302 -11.87 0.88 -20.73
C CYS A 302 -11.06 2.03 -20.11
N THR A 303 -10.87 3.10 -20.86
CA THR A 303 -10.23 4.34 -20.39
C THR A 303 -10.98 5.56 -20.92
N PHE A 304 -10.63 6.74 -20.43
CA PHE A 304 -11.22 8.02 -20.85
C PHE A 304 -10.20 8.89 -21.54
N ASP A 305 -10.64 9.57 -22.61
CA ASP A 305 -9.91 10.69 -23.20
C ASP A 305 -10.90 11.80 -23.62
N PRO A 306 -10.66 13.08 -23.29
CA PRO A 306 -9.58 13.55 -22.43
C PRO A 306 -9.81 13.13 -20.96
N HIS A 307 -8.79 13.23 -20.12
CA HIS A 307 -8.87 12.82 -18.71
C HIS A 307 -10.04 13.54 -17.98
N PRO A 308 -10.87 12.89 -17.15
CA PRO A 308 -12.08 13.50 -16.56
C PRO A 308 -11.86 14.87 -15.89
N ALA A 309 -10.73 15.04 -15.20
CA ALA A 309 -10.36 16.30 -14.57
C ALA A 309 -10.13 17.46 -15.55
N THR A 310 -9.70 17.22 -16.79
CA THR A 310 -9.54 18.29 -17.81
C THR A 310 -10.87 18.86 -18.25
N VAL A 311 -11.93 18.04 -18.23
CA VAL A 311 -13.29 18.45 -18.59
C VAL A 311 -14.00 19.10 -17.41
N LEU A 312 -13.87 18.51 -16.23
CA LEU A 312 -14.59 18.95 -15.03
C LEU A 312 -13.95 20.17 -14.37
N ARG A 313 -12.62 20.24 -14.36
CA ARG A 313 -11.84 21.28 -13.70
C ARG A 313 -10.54 21.55 -14.48
N PRO A 314 -10.61 22.10 -15.71
CA PRO A 314 -9.45 22.32 -16.57
C PRO A 314 -8.30 23.05 -15.84
N GLU A 315 -8.64 24.09 -15.07
CA GLU A 315 -7.69 24.89 -14.27
C GLU A 315 -6.87 24.08 -13.25
N ARG A 316 -7.38 22.91 -12.83
CA ARG A 316 -6.80 22.05 -11.78
C ARG A 316 -6.50 20.65 -12.30
N ALA A 317 -6.58 20.43 -13.61
CA ALA A 317 -6.33 19.14 -14.18
C ALA A 317 -4.88 18.71 -13.89
N PRO A 318 -4.67 17.50 -13.35
CA PRO A 318 -3.32 17.02 -13.12
C PRO A 318 -2.61 16.86 -14.45
N THR A 319 -1.34 17.25 -14.51
CA THR A 319 -0.49 16.99 -15.67
C THR A 319 -0.45 15.47 -15.93
N PRO A 320 -0.70 15.01 -17.18
CA PRO A 320 -0.59 13.60 -17.56
C PRO A 320 0.82 13.06 -17.37
N ILE A 321 0.95 11.88 -16.75
CA ILE A 321 2.25 11.18 -16.60
C ILE A 321 2.77 10.71 -17.95
N ALA A 322 1.88 10.37 -18.88
CA ALA A 322 2.20 9.87 -20.21
C ALA A 322 1.05 10.20 -21.17
N THR A 323 1.31 10.12 -22.48
CA THR A 323 0.26 10.30 -23.48
C THR A 323 -0.72 9.12 -23.52
N LEU A 324 -1.85 9.28 -24.21
CA LEU A 324 -2.80 8.19 -24.44
C LEU A 324 -2.12 7.06 -25.21
N GLU A 325 -1.40 7.38 -26.28
CA GLU A 325 -0.70 6.41 -27.14
C GLU A 325 0.33 5.61 -26.34
N GLU A 326 1.09 6.27 -25.48
CA GLU A 326 2.07 5.61 -24.60
C GLU A 326 1.39 4.68 -23.59
N ASN A 327 0.25 5.09 -23.03
CA ASN A 327 -0.55 4.25 -22.14
C ASN A 327 -1.10 3.02 -22.87
N LEU A 328 -1.68 3.22 -24.06
CA LEU A 328 -2.23 2.13 -24.88
C LEU A 328 -1.14 1.15 -25.31
N ALA A 329 0.03 1.63 -25.74
CA ALA A 329 1.17 0.79 -26.09
C ALA A 329 1.65 -0.07 -24.90
N ARG A 330 1.70 0.51 -23.70
CA ARG A 330 2.03 -0.24 -22.47
C ARG A 330 0.98 -1.28 -22.11
N MET A 331 -0.30 -0.93 -22.25
CA MET A 331 -1.41 -1.86 -21.99
C MET A 331 -1.42 -3.02 -22.98
N ALA A 332 -1.13 -2.77 -24.25
CA ALA A 332 -1.09 -3.78 -25.30
C ALA A 332 -0.09 -4.92 -24.99
N VAL A 333 1.04 -4.62 -24.34
CA VAL A 333 2.03 -5.64 -23.92
C VAL A 333 1.44 -6.65 -22.93
N ILE A 334 0.45 -6.26 -22.13
CA ILE A 334 -0.22 -7.14 -21.16
C ILE A 334 -1.21 -8.09 -21.87
N GLY A 335 -1.59 -7.76 -23.10
CA GLY A 335 -2.41 -8.57 -24.00
C GLY A 335 -3.92 -8.55 -23.74
N PRO A 336 -4.57 -7.39 -23.52
CA PRO A 336 -6.00 -7.26 -23.78
C PRO A 336 -6.30 -7.41 -25.28
N ASP A 337 -7.50 -7.85 -25.62
CA ASP A 337 -7.95 -8.01 -27.01
C ASP A 337 -8.29 -6.65 -27.64
N ALA A 338 -8.74 -5.68 -26.84
CA ALA A 338 -9.03 -4.32 -27.30
C ALA A 338 -8.89 -3.27 -26.19
N ALA A 339 -8.79 -2.00 -26.60
CA ALA A 339 -8.95 -0.84 -25.73
C ALA A 339 -10.13 0.02 -26.22
N LEU A 340 -11.08 0.29 -25.33
CA LEU A 340 -12.17 1.21 -25.51
C LEU A 340 -11.80 2.56 -24.87
N VAL A 341 -11.52 3.56 -25.71
CA VAL A 341 -11.30 4.93 -25.28
C VAL A 341 -12.64 5.66 -25.34
N ILE A 342 -13.23 5.92 -24.17
CA ILE A 342 -14.52 6.59 -24.05
C ILE A 342 -14.29 8.11 -24.05
N PRO A 343 -14.92 8.86 -24.98
CA PRO A 343 -14.87 10.32 -24.94
C PRO A 343 -15.47 10.84 -23.64
N PHE A 344 -14.66 11.46 -22.78
CA PHE A 344 -15.19 12.05 -21.56
C PHE A 344 -15.77 13.43 -21.87
N THR A 345 -17.09 13.57 -21.75
CA THR A 345 -17.81 14.81 -22.06
C THR A 345 -18.54 15.35 -20.84
N LEU A 346 -18.97 16.63 -20.89
CA LEU A 346 -19.85 17.18 -19.86
C LEU A 346 -21.17 16.41 -19.77
N GLU A 347 -21.65 15.86 -20.89
CA GLU A 347 -22.83 15.00 -20.93
C GLU A 347 -22.58 13.69 -20.16
N LEU A 348 -21.50 12.98 -20.46
CA LEU A 348 -21.13 11.75 -19.76
C LEU A 348 -20.94 12.00 -18.26
N SER A 349 -20.34 13.13 -17.88
CA SER A 349 -20.13 13.45 -16.46
C SER A 349 -21.42 13.72 -15.66
N ARG A 350 -22.54 13.95 -16.34
CA ARG A 350 -23.88 14.14 -15.73
C ARG A 350 -24.66 12.83 -15.64
N MET A 351 -24.18 11.75 -16.24
CA MET A 351 -24.83 10.43 -16.19
C MET A 351 -24.80 9.87 -14.76
N GLU A 352 -25.96 9.46 -14.25
CA GLU A 352 -26.05 8.82 -12.94
C GLU A 352 -25.40 7.42 -12.97
N ALA A 353 -24.92 6.94 -11.82
CA ALA A 353 -24.15 5.70 -11.72
C ALA A 353 -24.95 4.47 -12.20
N GLU A 354 -26.22 4.38 -11.81
CA GLU A 354 -27.15 3.32 -12.20
C GLU A 354 -27.36 3.29 -13.71
N THR A 355 -27.55 4.46 -14.32
CA THR A 355 -27.68 4.58 -15.78
C THR A 355 -26.41 4.15 -16.49
N PHE A 356 -25.23 4.52 -15.97
CA PHE A 356 -23.95 4.10 -16.55
C PHE A 356 -23.79 2.58 -16.51
N VAL A 357 -24.10 1.93 -15.38
CA VAL A 357 -24.01 0.47 -15.27
C VAL A 357 -25.03 -0.24 -16.17
N GLY A 358 -26.29 0.19 -16.15
CA GLY A 358 -27.36 -0.44 -16.92
C GLY A 358 -27.21 -0.26 -18.43
N GLU A 359 -27.06 0.99 -18.89
CA GLU A 359 -27.06 1.30 -20.32
C GLU A 359 -25.69 1.09 -20.95
N VAL A 360 -24.59 1.53 -20.31
CA VAL A 360 -23.25 1.44 -20.89
C VAL A 360 -22.65 0.05 -20.67
N LEU A 361 -22.51 -0.39 -19.42
CA LEU A 361 -21.81 -1.64 -19.13
C LEU A 361 -22.65 -2.87 -19.51
N ALA A 362 -23.87 -2.99 -18.99
CA ALA A 362 -24.67 -4.19 -19.15
C ALA A 362 -25.28 -4.31 -20.55
N LYS A 363 -25.95 -3.25 -21.04
CA LYS A 363 -26.69 -3.30 -22.30
C LYS A 363 -25.82 -3.06 -23.53
N THR A 364 -24.99 -2.02 -23.52
CA THR A 364 -24.18 -1.66 -24.71
C THR A 364 -22.94 -2.54 -24.85
N LEU A 365 -22.15 -2.66 -23.77
CA LEU A 365 -20.92 -3.47 -23.81
C LEU A 365 -21.17 -4.96 -23.56
N GLY A 366 -22.31 -5.32 -22.97
CA GLY A 366 -22.63 -6.72 -22.68
C GLY A 366 -21.65 -7.35 -21.70
N VAL A 367 -21.09 -6.58 -20.75
CA VAL A 367 -20.03 -7.07 -19.86
C VAL A 367 -20.47 -8.32 -19.11
N ARG A 368 -19.56 -9.29 -18.99
CA ARG A 368 -19.74 -10.49 -18.14
C ARG A 368 -19.00 -10.36 -16.83
N GLU A 369 -17.87 -9.65 -16.86
CA GLU A 369 -17.04 -9.36 -15.70
C GLU A 369 -16.42 -7.98 -15.82
N VAL A 370 -16.23 -7.32 -14.69
CA VAL A 370 -15.58 -6.00 -14.58
C VAL A 370 -14.50 -6.09 -13.52
N VAL A 371 -13.29 -5.60 -13.81
CA VAL A 371 -12.17 -5.55 -12.85
C VAL A 371 -11.79 -4.10 -12.60
N VAL A 372 -11.83 -3.67 -11.33
CA VAL A 372 -11.54 -2.29 -10.91
C VAL A 372 -10.62 -2.27 -9.69
N GLY A 373 -10.02 -1.11 -9.42
CA GLY A 373 -9.31 -0.88 -8.15
C GLY A 373 -10.27 -0.48 -7.02
N PHE A 374 -9.84 -0.68 -5.78
CA PHE A 374 -10.60 -0.33 -4.57
C PHE A 374 -11.06 1.14 -4.50
N ASN A 375 -10.33 2.06 -5.14
CA ASN A 375 -10.62 3.49 -5.17
C ASN A 375 -11.38 3.92 -6.43
N HIS A 376 -11.96 2.98 -7.19
CA HIS A 376 -12.72 3.28 -8.39
C HIS A 376 -14.00 4.04 -8.06
N THR A 377 -14.22 5.13 -8.80
CA THR A 377 -15.45 5.92 -8.75
C THR A 377 -15.97 6.21 -10.15
N PHE A 378 -17.29 6.35 -10.26
CA PHE A 378 -17.98 6.60 -11.53
C PHE A 378 -19.32 7.31 -11.31
N GLY A 379 -20.01 7.65 -12.40
CA GLY A 379 -21.28 8.36 -12.35
C GLY A 379 -21.16 9.81 -11.88
N ARG A 380 -22.28 10.51 -11.91
CA ARG A 380 -22.37 11.94 -11.62
C ARG A 380 -21.80 12.26 -10.24
N GLY A 381 -20.84 13.19 -10.22
CA GLY A 381 -20.19 13.63 -8.99
C GLY A 381 -19.38 12.55 -8.28
N ALA A 382 -18.95 11.50 -9.00
CA ALA A 382 -18.22 10.35 -8.45
C ALA A 382 -18.98 9.63 -7.32
N ARG A 383 -20.32 9.60 -7.41
CA ARG A 383 -21.20 8.95 -6.41
C ARG A 383 -21.16 7.42 -6.50
N GLY A 384 -20.86 6.88 -7.68
CA GLY A 384 -20.63 5.45 -7.84
C GLY A 384 -19.30 5.04 -7.22
N THR A 385 -19.31 3.93 -6.49
CA THR A 385 -18.14 3.35 -5.82
C THR A 385 -17.96 1.89 -6.24
N ALA A 386 -16.80 1.31 -5.94
CA ALA A 386 -16.57 -0.12 -6.17
C ALA A 386 -17.67 -1.01 -5.55
N ALA A 387 -18.13 -0.68 -4.33
CA ALA A 387 -19.22 -1.41 -3.67
C ALA A 387 -20.57 -1.26 -4.40
N LEU A 388 -20.89 -0.06 -4.90
CA LEU A 388 -22.10 0.14 -5.71
C LEU A 388 -22.01 -0.64 -7.04
N LEU A 389 -20.82 -0.73 -7.63
CA LEU A 389 -20.61 -1.49 -8.86
C LEU A 389 -20.75 -3.01 -8.64
N GLU A 390 -20.36 -3.53 -7.48
CA GLU A 390 -20.64 -4.92 -7.10
C GLU A 390 -22.15 -5.16 -6.99
N GLU A 391 -22.86 -4.30 -6.26
CA GLU A 391 -24.32 -4.38 -6.09
C GLU A 391 -25.07 -4.30 -7.43
N LEU A 392 -24.74 -3.31 -8.26
CA LEU A 392 -25.38 -3.14 -9.57
C LEU A 392 -24.97 -4.24 -10.55
N GLY A 393 -23.74 -4.75 -10.44
CA GLY A 393 -23.27 -5.88 -11.25
C GLY A 393 -24.11 -7.13 -11.04
N GLU A 394 -24.37 -7.50 -9.78
CA GLU A 394 -25.25 -8.61 -9.44
C GLU A 394 -26.66 -8.44 -10.02
N ARG A 395 -27.23 -7.24 -9.90
CA ARG A 395 -28.57 -6.93 -10.45
C ARG A 395 -28.63 -7.01 -11.97
N HIS A 396 -27.55 -6.66 -12.66
CA HIS A 396 -27.46 -6.65 -14.12
C HIS A 396 -26.83 -7.92 -14.73
N GLY A 397 -26.46 -8.91 -13.91
CA GLY A 397 -25.99 -10.21 -14.37
C GLY A 397 -24.51 -10.27 -14.76
N PHE A 398 -23.64 -9.43 -14.17
CA PHE A 398 -22.19 -9.50 -14.36
C PHE A 398 -21.43 -9.48 -13.02
N VAL A 399 -20.20 -10.00 -13.04
CA VAL A 399 -19.37 -10.12 -11.82
C VAL A 399 -18.41 -8.94 -11.72
N THR A 400 -18.35 -8.27 -10.57
CA THR A 400 -17.38 -7.20 -10.31
C THR A 400 -16.24 -7.72 -9.43
N HIS A 401 -15.00 -7.40 -9.80
CA HIS A 401 -13.78 -7.75 -9.09
C HIS A 401 -13.07 -6.49 -8.61
N VAL A 402 -13.00 -6.31 -7.30
CA VAL A 402 -12.36 -5.14 -6.69
C VAL A 402 -10.98 -5.53 -6.16
N LEU A 403 -9.93 -4.99 -6.80
CA LEU A 403 -8.55 -5.25 -6.39
C LEU A 403 -8.09 -4.28 -5.29
N PRO A 404 -7.36 -4.78 -4.27
CA PRO A 404 -6.84 -3.94 -3.20
C PRO A 404 -5.78 -2.95 -3.70
N PRO A 405 -5.41 -1.92 -2.89
CA PRO A 405 -4.29 -1.04 -3.21
C PRO A 405 -3.01 -1.84 -3.45
N LEU A 406 -2.26 -1.45 -4.48
CA LEU A 406 -0.88 -1.88 -4.64
C LEU A 406 0.00 -1.05 -3.70
N GLU A 407 0.82 -1.70 -2.90
CA GLU A 407 1.78 -1.05 -2.01
C GLU A 407 3.20 -1.41 -2.41
N VAL A 408 4.06 -0.41 -2.51
CA VAL A 408 5.50 -0.54 -2.71
C VAL A 408 6.19 0.13 -1.54
N ASN A 409 7.05 -0.60 -0.83
CA ASN A 409 7.76 -0.09 0.35
C ASN A 409 6.84 0.52 1.44
N GLY A 410 5.60 0.00 1.57
CA GLY A 410 4.60 0.49 2.53
C GLY A 410 3.90 1.78 2.11
N GLN A 411 4.11 2.25 0.88
CA GLN A 411 3.40 3.37 0.29
C GLN A 411 2.42 2.88 -0.77
N THR A 412 1.19 3.39 -0.73
CA THR A 412 0.19 3.08 -1.77
C THR A 412 0.60 3.71 -3.09
N VAL A 413 0.74 2.87 -4.11
CA VAL A 413 1.02 3.31 -5.48
C VAL A 413 -0.21 4.02 -6.04
N SER A 414 -0.03 5.26 -6.47
CA SER A 414 -1.08 6.06 -7.10
C SER A 414 -0.50 7.04 -8.12
N SER A 415 -1.32 7.48 -9.08
CA SER A 415 -0.91 8.52 -10.04
C SER A 415 -0.56 9.85 -9.35
N SER A 416 -1.07 10.11 -8.14
CA SER A 416 -0.65 11.29 -7.35
C SER A 416 0.77 11.10 -6.82
N ALA A 417 1.05 9.98 -6.16
CA ALA A 417 2.37 9.67 -5.61
C ALA A 417 3.46 9.65 -6.70
N ILE A 418 3.15 9.11 -7.89
CA ILE A 418 4.08 9.13 -9.04
C ILE A 418 4.35 10.58 -9.49
N ARG A 419 3.30 11.42 -9.59
CA ARG A 419 3.47 12.82 -9.99
C ARG A 419 4.30 13.61 -8.98
N ASP A 420 4.10 13.35 -7.69
CA ASP A 420 4.85 14.03 -6.63
C ASP A 420 6.33 13.64 -6.66
N ALA A 421 6.64 12.34 -6.82
CA ALA A 421 8.02 11.88 -7.03
C ALA A 421 8.68 12.55 -8.26
N LEU A 422 7.97 12.64 -9.40
CA LEU A 422 8.48 13.29 -10.61
C LEU A 422 8.70 14.80 -10.42
N ARG A 423 7.80 15.50 -9.73
CA ARG A 423 7.94 16.94 -9.41
C ARG A 423 9.09 17.23 -8.46
N GLU A 424 9.41 16.26 -7.61
CA GLU A 424 10.59 16.33 -6.73
C GLU A 424 11.86 15.90 -7.46
N GLY A 425 11.74 15.32 -8.66
CA GLY A 425 12.85 14.81 -9.48
C GLY A 425 13.32 13.42 -9.05
N ASP A 426 12.59 12.73 -8.19
CA ASP A 426 12.89 11.37 -7.73
C ASP A 426 12.40 10.34 -8.77
N VAL A 427 13.18 10.20 -9.84
CA VAL A 427 12.88 9.28 -10.95
C VAL A 427 13.07 7.81 -10.54
N GLU A 428 13.88 7.55 -9.52
CA GLU A 428 14.06 6.25 -8.91
C GLU A 428 12.78 5.76 -8.21
N LEU A 429 12.20 6.59 -7.33
CA LEU A 429 10.93 6.28 -6.67
C LEU A 429 9.79 6.20 -7.69
N ALA A 430 9.76 7.12 -8.66
CA ALA A 430 8.77 7.06 -9.74
C ALA A 430 8.87 5.75 -10.52
N ARG A 431 10.09 5.26 -10.79
CA ARG A 431 10.33 3.96 -11.44
C ARG A 431 9.84 2.79 -10.58
N GLU A 432 10.04 2.82 -9.28
CA GLU A 432 9.52 1.79 -8.37
C GLU A 432 7.99 1.70 -8.42
N PHE A 433 7.30 2.85 -8.45
CA PHE A 433 5.85 2.92 -8.54
C PHE A 433 5.31 2.56 -9.94
N LEU A 434 5.98 3.00 -11.01
CA LEU A 434 5.60 2.70 -12.40
C LEU A 434 5.92 1.24 -12.78
N GLY A 435 6.94 0.65 -12.15
CA GLY A 435 7.53 -0.63 -12.56
C GLY A 435 8.41 -0.53 -13.81
N HIS A 436 8.63 0.67 -14.34
CA HIS A 436 9.51 0.97 -15.48
C HIS A 436 10.06 2.39 -15.36
N PRO A 437 11.18 2.73 -16.02
CA PRO A 437 11.70 4.10 -16.05
C PRO A 437 10.65 5.10 -16.54
N TYR A 438 10.64 6.31 -15.96
CA TYR A 438 9.84 7.40 -16.53
C TYR A 438 10.38 7.73 -17.91
N ARG A 439 9.49 7.75 -18.92
CA ARG A 439 9.85 7.97 -20.31
C ARG A 439 9.29 9.29 -20.81
N VAL A 440 10.10 10.02 -21.56
CA VAL A 440 9.66 11.17 -22.37
C VAL A 440 10.00 10.88 -23.82
N SER A 441 8.99 11.02 -24.69
CA SER A 441 9.13 10.92 -26.13
C SER A 441 9.02 12.30 -26.76
N GLY A 442 9.70 12.51 -27.89
CA GLY A 442 9.62 13.78 -28.61
C GLY A 442 10.36 13.77 -29.94
N THR A 443 10.21 14.85 -30.69
CA THR A 443 11.00 15.08 -31.91
C THR A 443 12.23 15.93 -31.61
N VAL A 444 13.39 15.52 -32.12
CA VAL A 444 14.63 16.28 -31.99
C VAL A 444 14.60 17.50 -32.90
N ARG A 445 14.86 18.68 -32.32
CA ARG A 445 14.91 19.96 -33.03
C ARG A 445 16.30 20.60 -32.96
N ARG A 446 16.52 21.59 -33.83
CA ARG A 446 17.71 22.44 -33.74
C ARG A 446 17.59 23.36 -32.53
N GLY A 447 18.50 23.19 -31.57
CA GLY A 447 18.66 24.10 -30.43
C GLY A 447 19.57 25.29 -30.76
N ALA A 448 19.95 26.06 -29.74
CA ALA A 448 20.79 27.27 -29.86
C ALA A 448 22.27 26.99 -30.26
N GLY A 449 22.65 25.74 -30.54
CA GLY A 449 23.98 25.35 -30.99
C GLY A 449 25.13 25.47 -29.97
N ARG A 450 24.86 25.97 -28.77
CA ARG A 450 25.88 26.27 -27.74
C ARG A 450 26.70 25.06 -27.28
N GLY A 451 26.08 23.88 -27.18
CA GLY A 451 26.77 22.65 -26.78
C GLY A 451 27.87 22.24 -27.77
N ARG A 452 27.63 22.43 -29.07
CA ARG A 452 28.61 22.12 -30.12
C ARG A 452 29.86 23.01 -30.03
N THR A 453 29.69 24.27 -29.65
CA THR A 453 30.79 25.23 -29.41
C THR A 453 31.59 24.91 -28.14
N LEU A 454 31.00 24.17 -27.20
CA LEU A 454 31.60 23.75 -25.93
C LEU A 454 32.20 22.33 -25.97
N GLY A 455 32.11 21.63 -27.11
CA GLY A 455 32.60 20.26 -27.29
C GLY A 455 31.59 19.15 -26.94
N PHE A 456 30.34 19.50 -26.61
CA PHE A 456 29.30 18.56 -26.21
C PHE A 456 28.03 18.73 -27.06
N PRO A 457 27.93 18.10 -28.25
CA PRO A 457 26.71 18.18 -29.06
C PRO A 457 25.53 17.54 -28.33
N THR A 458 24.44 18.30 -28.12
CA THR A 458 23.21 17.82 -27.47
C THR A 458 22.05 17.72 -28.45
N ALA A 459 21.28 16.64 -28.34
CA ALA A 459 19.98 16.50 -28.99
C ALA A 459 18.95 17.29 -28.18
N ASN A 460 18.31 18.28 -28.80
CA ASN A 460 17.29 19.10 -28.14
C ASN A 460 15.93 18.49 -28.45
N LEU A 461 15.27 17.94 -27.44
CA LEU A 461 14.00 17.27 -27.55
C LEU A 461 12.87 18.22 -27.15
N ARG A 462 11.86 18.33 -28.01
CA ARG A 462 10.55 18.88 -27.64
C ARG A 462 9.65 17.71 -27.25
N PRO A 463 9.24 17.59 -25.98
CA PRO A 463 8.33 16.53 -25.54
C PRO A 463 7.00 16.55 -26.32
N ASP A 464 6.48 15.37 -26.65
CA ASP A 464 5.17 15.23 -27.32
C ASP A 464 4.00 15.49 -26.35
N GLY A 465 4.25 15.31 -25.04
CA GLY A 465 3.30 15.59 -23.96
C GLY A 465 3.86 16.58 -22.92
N PRO A 466 3.03 17.02 -21.97
CA PRO A 466 3.47 17.93 -20.92
C PRO A 466 4.48 17.26 -19.98
N LEU A 467 5.51 18.01 -19.57
CA LEU A 467 6.61 17.51 -18.76
C LEU A 467 6.36 17.77 -17.26
N ILE A 468 6.27 16.70 -16.46
CA ILE A 468 6.09 16.77 -15.00
C ILE A 468 7.43 16.81 -14.26
N LEU A 469 8.47 16.27 -14.89
CA LEU A 469 9.76 16.04 -14.28
C LEU A 469 10.43 17.36 -13.88
N ALA A 470 10.92 17.41 -12.64
CA ALA A 470 11.63 18.57 -12.11
C ALA A 470 12.84 18.96 -12.97
N ALA A 471 13.16 20.25 -13.01
CA ALA A 471 14.38 20.72 -13.64
C ALA A 471 15.63 20.13 -12.96
N GLY A 472 16.62 19.77 -13.77
CA GLY A 472 17.87 19.17 -13.29
C GLY A 472 18.58 18.32 -14.33
N VAL A 473 19.67 17.70 -13.89
CA VAL A 473 20.51 16.82 -14.70
C VAL A 473 20.29 15.37 -14.27
N TYR A 474 20.07 14.50 -15.26
CA TYR A 474 19.68 13.12 -15.07
C TYR A 474 20.58 12.17 -15.86
N ALA A 475 20.84 11.01 -15.30
CA ALA A 475 21.34 9.86 -16.03
C ALA A 475 20.15 9.17 -16.71
N ALA A 476 20.26 8.92 -18.02
CA ALA A 476 19.16 8.38 -18.80
C ALA A 476 19.67 7.41 -19.87
N ARG A 477 18.73 6.64 -20.45
CA ARG A 477 18.95 5.87 -21.65
C ARG A 477 18.06 6.40 -22.76
N VAL A 478 18.65 6.56 -23.94
CA VAL A 478 18.00 7.14 -25.10
C VAL A 478 17.81 6.05 -26.15
N ALA A 479 16.64 6.05 -26.79
CA ALA A 479 16.31 5.14 -27.89
C ALA A 479 15.80 5.92 -29.11
N TRP A 480 16.28 5.55 -30.29
CA TRP A 480 15.79 6.02 -31.58
C TRP A 480 15.84 4.86 -32.57
N GLU A 481 14.76 4.64 -33.33
CA GLU A 481 14.66 3.50 -34.24
C GLU A 481 14.99 2.18 -33.51
N GLU A 482 15.98 1.42 -33.98
CA GLU A 482 16.48 0.20 -33.34
C GLU A 482 17.68 0.44 -32.41
N ALA A 483 18.23 1.66 -32.38
CA ALA A 483 19.41 2.00 -31.63
C ALA A 483 19.10 2.48 -30.20
N ARG A 484 20.04 2.22 -29.30
CA ARG A 484 19.99 2.67 -27.91
C ARG A 484 21.36 3.10 -27.43
N ALA A 485 21.41 4.16 -26.64
CA ALA A 485 22.63 4.64 -26.03
C ALA A 485 22.36 5.27 -24.66
N ASP A 486 23.37 5.21 -23.81
CA ASP A 486 23.35 5.87 -22.51
C ASP A 486 23.60 7.38 -22.70
N ALA A 487 23.02 8.21 -21.84
CA ALA A 487 23.09 9.66 -21.96
C ALA A 487 23.09 10.38 -20.62
N VAL A 488 23.58 11.62 -20.63
CA VAL A 488 23.28 12.62 -19.61
C VAL A 488 22.27 13.61 -20.18
N VAL A 489 21.19 13.85 -19.44
CA VAL A 489 20.05 14.64 -19.90
C VAL A 489 19.83 15.82 -18.98
N ASN A 490 19.80 17.02 -19.53
CA ASN A 490 19.43 18.24 -18.83
C ASN A 490 17.95 18.56 -19.12
N VAL A 491 17.16 18.72 -18.06
CA VAL A 491 15.77 19.16 -18.12
C VAL A 491 15.74 20.59 -17.59
N GLY A 492 15.39 21.54 -18.47
CA GLY A 492 15.38 22.96 -18.12
C GLY A 492 14.06 23.65 -18.40
N TYR A 493 13.84 24.76 -17.69
CA TYR A 493 12.69 25.64 -17.84
C TYR A 493 13.14 27.05 -18.24
N ARG A 494 12.65 27.58 -19.37
CA ARG A 494 12.94 28.96 -19.81
C ARG A 494 11.67 29.81 -19.79
N PRO A 495 11.46 30.65 -18.77
CA PRO A 495 10.29 31.53 -18.69
C PRO A 495 10.43 32.86 -19.48
N THR A 496 11.46 33.03 -20.32
CA THR A 496 11.69 34.29 -21.05
C THR A 496 11.18 34.23 -22.49
N PHE A 497 10.36 35.22 -22.87
CA PHE A 497 9.70 35.42 -24.17
C PHE A 497 8.47 34.56 -24.48
N GLY A 498 7.50 34.48 -23.56
CA GLY A 498 6.13 34.04 -23.89
C GLY A 498 5.99 32.58 -24.34
N GLU A 499 7.05 31.78 -24.22
CA GLU A 499 7.05 30.35 -24.48
C GLU A 499 7.11 29.60 -23.13
N ASP A 500 5.98 29.04 -22.70
CA ASP A 500 5.91 28.07 -21.58
C ASP A 500 6.50 26.71 -22.03
N GLN A 501 7.77 26.72 -22.47
CA GLN A 501 8.39 25.53 -23.07
C GLN A 501 9.49 24.97 -22.15
N TYR A 502 9.32 23.70 -21.81
CA TYR A 502 10.38 22.86 -21.25
C TYR A 502 11.28 22.36 -22.38
N TRP A 503 12.57 22.29 -22.11
CA TRP A 503 13.58 21.84 -23.06
C TRP A 503 14.31 20.66 -22.43
N VAL A 504 14.37 19.55 -23.16
CA VAL A 504 15.09 18.35 -22.72
C VAL A 504 16.30 18.19 -23.63
N GLU A 505 17.50 18.41 -23.09
CA GLU A 505 18.75 18.35 -23.83
C GLU A 505 19.51 17.07 -23.47
N ALA A 506 19.69 16.16 -24.42
CA ALA A 506 20.40 14.90 -24.22
C ALA A 506 21.80 14.95 -24.84
N TYR A 507 22.83 14.73 -24.04
CA TYR A 507 24.17 14.38 -24.51
C TYR A 507 24.30 12.86 -24.53
N ILE A 508 24.36 12.29 -25.73
CA ILE A 508 24.39 10.84 -25.95
C ILE A 508 25.86 10.38 -25.96
N PHE A 509 26.20 9.42 -25.11
CA PHE A 509 27.57 8.90 -25.05
C PHE A 509 27.91 8.12 -26.31
N ASP A 510 29.17 8.27 -26.75
CA ASP A 510 29.79 7.49 -27.83
C ASP A 510 29.03 7.54 -29.17
N PHE A 511 28.20 8.58 -29.36
CA PHE A 511 27.43 8.81 -30.58
C PHE A 511 27.98 10.00 -31.36
N SER A 512 28.14 9.83 -32.67
CA SER A 512 28.42 10.90 -33.62
C SER A 512 27.46 10.78 -34.79
N GLY A 513 26.66 11.83 -35.03
CA GLY A 513 25.62 11.82 -36.05
C GLY A 513 24.60 12.94 -35.88
N ASP A 514 23.64 13.00 -36.80
CA ASP A 514 22.53 13.95 -36.78
C ASP A 514 21.21 13.22 -36.50
N LEU A 515 20.49 13.68 -35.48
CA LEU A 515 19.18 13.16 -35.08
C LEU A 515 18.06 14.16 -35.37
N TYR A 516 18.31 15.31 -36.01
CA TYR A 516 17.28 16.31 -36.29
C TYR A 516 16.10 15.72 -37.07
N GLY A 517 14.89 16.04 -36.61
CA GLY A 517 13.65 15.53 -37.19
C GLY A 517 13.30 14.09 -36.81
N ARG A 518 14.19 13.36 -36.12
CA ARG A 518 13.91 12.01 -35.65
C ARG A 518 13.15 12.03 -34.33
N SER A 519 12.36 10.98 -34.11
CA SER A 519 11.73 10.70 -32.82
C SER A 519 12.74 10.06 -31.87
N LEU A 520 12.74 10.52 -30.63
CA LEU A 520 13.64 10.09 -29.58
C LEU A 520 12.83 9.77 -28.32
N ALA A 521 13.11 8.64 -27.68
CA ALA A 521 12.57 8.28 -26.38
C ALA A 521 13.69 8.31 -25.33
N ILE A 522 13.43 8.96 -24.20
CA ILE A 522 14.39 9.12 -23.10
C ILE A 522 13.81 8.45 -21.86
N ASP A 523 14.47 7.40 -21.38
CA ASP A 523 14.19 6.70 -20.13
C ASP A 523 15.06 7.29 -19.01
N PHE A 524 14.45 8.00 -18.07
CA PHE A 524 15.15 8.61 -16.93
C PHE A 524 15.41 7.57 -15.85
N LEU A 525 16.68 7.41 -15.44
CA LEU A 525 17.13 6.34 -14.55
C LEU A 525 17.58 6.84 -13.18
N SER A 526 18.21 8.01 -13.12
CA SER A 526 18.65 8.59 -11.84
C SER A 526 18.87 10.10 -11.92
N ARG A 527 18.54 10.84 -10.86
CA ARG A 527 18.77 12.30 -10.79
C ARG A 527 20.15 12.68 -10.28
N ILE A 528 21.02 13.21 -11.13
CA ILE A 528 22.40 13.59 -10.79
C ILE A 528 22.40 14.81 -9.86
N ARG A 529 21.72 15.89 -10.27
CA ARG A 529 21.63 17.15 -9.50
C ARG A 529 20.49 18.04 -9.97
N ALA A 530 20.19 19.08 -9.18
CA ALA A 530 19.33 20.19 -9.60
C ALA A 530 20.04 21.13 -10.59
N GLU A 531 19.27 22.02 -11.25
CA GLU A 531 19.84 23.09 -12.08
C GLU A 531 20.69 24.06 -11.27
N MET A 532 21.73 24.60 -11.90
CA MET A 532 22.68 25.51 -11.27
C MET A 532 23.08 26.61 -12.26
N LYS A 533 23.36 27.80 -11.73
CA LYS A 533 23.97 28.90 -12.50
C LYS A 533 25.49 28.81 -12.39
N PHE A 534 26.18 29.09 -13.50
CA PHE A 534 27.64 29.06 -13.54
C PHE A 534 28.21 30.48 -13.71
N PRO A 535 29.30 30.82 -13.00
CA PRO A 535 29.93 32.14 -13.08
C PRO A 535 30.70 32.37 -14.39
N GLY A 536 30.91 31.33 -15.20
CA GLY A 536 31.61 31.41 -16.48
C GLY A 536 31.68 30.07 -17.21
N VAL A 537 32.20 30.10 -18.44
CA VAL A 537 32.26 28.94 -19.35
C VAL A 537 33.13 27.81 -18.80
N GLU A 538 34.26 28.13 -18.15
CA GLU A 538 35.16 27.11 -17.61
C GLU A 538 34.52 26.32 -16.46
N ALA A 539 33.81 27.02 -15.56
CA ALA A 539 33.06 26.39 -14.48
C ALA A 539 31.94 25.48 -15.01
N LEU A 540 31.25 25.92 -16.07
CA LEU A 540 30.25 25.10 -16.76
C LEU A 540 30.90 23.83 -17.36
N ARG A 541 32.04 23.96 -18.03
CA ARG A 541 32.76 22.84 -18.65
C ARG A 541 33.18 21.79 -17.63
N HIS A 542 33.76 22.23 -16.50
CA HIS A 542 34.12 21.32 -15.41
C HIS A 542 32.91 20.60 -14.82
N GLN A 543 31.80 21.30 -14.60
CA GLN A 543 30.60 20.66 -14.05
C GLN A 543 29.99 19.65 -15.04
N VAL A 544 29.94 19.97 -16.34
CA VAL A 544 29.43 19.04 -17.38
C VAL A 544 30.28 17.76 -17.41
N ALA A 545 31.61 17.86 -17.33
CA ALA A 545 32.47 16.70 -17.26
C ALA A 545 32.19 15.83 -16.01
N ALA A 546 32.02 16.46 -14.85
CA ALA A 546 31.66 15.77 -13.61
C ALA A 546 30.28 15.10 -13.69
N ASP A 547 29.30 15.75 -14.33
CA ASP A 547 27.97 15.20 -14.55
C ASP A 547 28.02 13.97 -15.47
N MET A 548 28.85 14.00 -16.52
CA MET A 548 29.07 12.86 -17.42
C MET A 548 29.69 11.66 -16.70
N GLU A 549 30.68 11.89 -15.84
CA GLU A 549 31.28 10.83 -15.02
C GLU A 549 30.28 10.24 -14.02
N ALA A 550 29.49 11.11 -13.36
CA ALA A 550 28.43 10.68 -12.46
C ALA A 550 27.35 9.86 -13.18
N ALA A 551 26.93 10.30 -14.37
CA ALA A 551 25.99 9.56 -15.21
C ALA A 551 26.52 8.16 -15.54
N ARG A 552 27.76 8.07 -16.05
CA ARG A 552 28.39 6.78 -16.38
C ARG A 552 28.44 5.83 -15.18
N ARG A 553 28.78 6.33 -13.99
CA ARG A 553 28.80 5.52 -12.77
C ARG A 553 27.40 4.98 -12.43
N ARG A 554 26.39 5.85 -12.40
CA ARG A 554 25.01 5.44 -12.05
C ARG A 554 24.36 4.53 -13.08
N LEU A 555 24.70 4.67 -14.35
CA LEU A 555 24.20 3.80 -15.43
C LEU A 555 24.80 2.39 -15.35
N ARG A 556 26.03 2.23 -14.85
CA ARG A 556 26.62 0.91 -14.57
C ARG A 556 25.99 0.22 -13.36
N GLU A 557 25.61 0.99 -12.36
CA GLU A 557 24.98 0.49 -11.12
C GLU A 557 23.48 0.21 -11.30
N SER A 558 22.86 0.78 -12.34
CA SER A 558 21.44 0.56 -12.64
C SER A 558 21.24 -0.81 -13.28
N PRO A 559 20.35 -1.67 -12.74
CA PRO A 559 20.11 -2.99 -13.31
C PRO A 559 19.66 -2.88 -14.76
N THR A 560 20.32 -3.61 -15.66
CA THR A 560 19.96 -3.72 -17.07
C THR A 560 18.56 -4.33 -17.18
N THR A 561 17.57 -3.52 -17.58
CA THR A 561 16.28 -3.98 -18.09
C THR A 561 16.49 -4.58 -19.48
N GLY A 562 17.06 -5.78 -19.52
CA GLY A 562 17.17 -6.62 -20.70
C GLY A 562 15.92 -7.49 -20.86
N ARG A 563 15.14 -7.17 -21.91
CA ARG A 563 14.02 -7.90 -22.54
C ARG A 563 12.82 -8.28 -21.68
#